data_AF-A0AAU8K2Q2-F1
#
_entry.id   AF-A0AAU8K2Q2-F1
#
_cell.length_a   1.000
_cell.length_b   1.000
_cell.length_c   1.000
_cell.angle_alpha   90.00
_cell.angle_beta   90.00
_cell.angle_gamma   90.00
#
_symmetry.space_group_name_H-M   'P 1'
#
loop_
_entity.id
_entity.type
_entity.pdbx_description
1 polymer ?
#
loop_
_entity_poly.entity_id
_entity_poly.type
_entity_poly.pdbx_seq_one_letter_code
_entity_poly.pdbx_strand_id
1 'polypeptide(L)'
;MTKKPATRLREAVQALADIPDPTERALAAGDMTEAVRDATSDVARIRSQAIQQLRTDGLSYRTIGDKLGIHFTRVKQLETGETTGRRKKSATAEEPAES
;
A
#
# COMPACT_ATOMS: atom_id res chain seq x y z
N MET A 1 19.79 -12.74 11.51
CA MET A 1 18.40 -12.24 11.44
C MET A 1 18.31 -11.14 10.40
N THR A 2 17.52 -11.31 9.34
CA THR A 2 17.33 -10.28 8.31
C THR A 2 16.48 -9.13 8.86
N LYS A 3 16.91 -7.88 8.68
CA LYS A 3 16.13 -6.69 9.09
C LYS A 3 14.75 -6.69 8.39
N LYS A 4 13.71 -6.24 9.09
CA LYS A 4 12.36 -6.06 8.52
C LYS A 4 12.42 -5.05 7.35
N PRO A 5 11.66 -5.25 6.26
CA PRO A 5 11.65 -4.34 5.11
C PRO A 5 11.38 -2.87 5.49
N ALA A 6 10.43 -2.63 6.40
CA ALA A 6 10.13 -1.29 6.88
C ALA A 6 11.30 -0.60 7.61
N THR A 7 12.16 -1.37 8.29
CA THR A 7 13.37 -0.81 8.93
C THR A 7 14.36 -0.34 7.86
N ARG A 8 14.59 -1.15 6.83
CA ARG A 8 15.48 -0.79 5.72
C ARG A 8 14.99 0.45 4.97
N LEU A 9 13.68 0.56 4.72
CA LEU A 9 13.10 1.74 4.10
C LEU A 9 13.35 3.00 4.93
N ARG A 10 13.15 2.95 6.26
CA ARG A 10 13.44 4.09 7.14
C ARG A 10 14.92 4.47 7.16
N GLU A 11 15.80 3.48 7.19
CA GLU A 11 17.24 3.71 7.10
C GLU A 11 17.63 4.37 5.76
N ALA A 12 17.04 3.94 4.65
CA ALA A 12 17.26 4.55 3.34
C ALA A 12 16.76 6.00 3.28
N VAL A 13 15.60 6.30 3.88
CA VAL A 13 15.10 7.67 3.99
C VAL A 13 16.01 8.54 4.84
N GLN A 14 16.54 8.01 5.94
CA GLN A 14 17.48 8.74 6.79
C GLN A 14 18.77 9.07 6.04
N ALA A 15 19.30 8.13 5.25
CA ALA A 15 20.52 8.32 4.46
C ALA A 15 20.41 9.46 3.44
N LEU A 16 19.20 9.81 2.98
CA LEU A 16 19.01 10.97 2.11
C LEU A 16 19.42 12.28 2.81
N ALA A 17 19.20 12.40 4.12
CA ALA A 17 19.57 13.59 4.87
C ALA A 17 21.09 13.76 5.01
N ASP A 18 21.84 12.66 4.90
CA ASP A 18 23.29 12.64 5.05
C ASP A 18 24.02 13.00 3.75
N ILE A 19 23.32 13.09 2.61
CA ILE A 19 23.89 13.52 1.33
C ILE A 19 24.24 15.01 1.42
N PRO A 20 25.53 15.43 1.30
CA PRO A 20 25.92 16.81 1.52
C PRO A 20 25.42 17.77 0.44
N ASP A 21 25.57 17.38 -0.83
CA ASP A 21 25.20 18.22 -1.98
C ASP A 21 23.67 18.32 -2.10
N PRO A 22 23.11 19.55 -2.14
CA PRO A 22 21.67 19.73 -2.18
C PRO A 22 21.03 19.27 -3.50
N THR A 23 21.75 19.32 -4.61
CA THR A 23 21.26 18.86 -5.92
C THR A 23 21.20 17.34 -5.95
N GLU A 24 22.27 16.67 -5.52
CA GLU A 24 22.35 15.21 -5.40
C GLU A 24 21.27 14.68 -4.44
N ARG A 25 21.10 15.35 -3.29
CA ARG A 25 20.05 15.01 -2.32
C ARG A 25 18.65 15.14 -2.90
N ALA A 26 18.37 16.19 -3.66
CA ALA A 26 17.07 16.40 -4.29
C ALA A 26 16.78 15.35 -5.37
N LEU A 27 17.77 14.99 -6.18
CA LEU A 27 17.65 13.92 -7.19
C LEU A 27 17.36 12.57 -6.54
N ALA A 28 18.17 12.19 -5.54
CA ALA A 28 17.99 10.93 -4.82
C ALA A 28 16.64 10.85 -4.09
N ALA A 29 16.16 11.97 -3.52
CA ALA A 29 14.84 12.03 -2.91
C ALA A 29 13.71 11.92 -3.95
N GLY A 30 13.89 12.48 -5.15
CA GLY A 30 12.98 12.33 -6.28
C GLY A 30 12.84 10.86 -6.70
N ASP A 31 13.96 10.18 -6.93
CA ASP A 31 13.98 8.76 -7.30
C ASP A 31 13.33 7.88 -6.22
N MET A 32 13.62 8.14 -4.94
CA MET A 32 12.99 7.44 -3.81
C MET A 32 11.47 7.67 -3.78
N THR A 33 11.02 8.88 -4.11
CA THR A 33 9.58 9.22 -4.11
C THR A 33 8.82 8.40 -5.15
N GLU A 34 9.36 8.29 -6.37
CA GLU A 34 8.76 7.46 -7.42
C GLU A 34 8.79 5.97 -7.04
N ALA A 35 9.92 5.47 -6.53
CA ALA A 35 10.02 4.09 -6.09
C ALA A 35 9.02 3.73 -4.97
N VAL A 36 8.81 4.63 -4.00
CA VAL A 36 7.82 4.44 -2.93
C VAL A 36 6.39 4.51 -3.46
N ARG A 37 6.12 5.39 -4.43
CA ARG A 37 4.81 5.47 -5.09
C ARG A 37 4.44 4.14 -5.72
N ASP A 38 5.37 3.56 -6.50
CA ASP A 38 5.16 2.27 -7.14
C ASP A 38 5.00 1.15 -6.11
N ALA A 39 5.91 1.09 -5.13
CA ALA A 39 5.92 0.07 -4.08
C ALA A 39 4.66 0.11 -3.18
N THR A 40 3.99 1.25 -3.03
CA THR A 40 2.78 1.37 -2.20
C THR A 40 1.67 0.45 -2.72
N SER A 41 1.51 0.37 -4.04
CA SER A 41 0.52 -0.51 -4.67
C SER A 41 0.86 -1.98 -4.43
N ASP A 42 2.12 -2.35 -4.55
CA ASP A 42 2.62 -3.70 -4.31
C ASP A 42 2.49 -4.13 -2.86
N VAL A 43 2.81 -3.26 -1.90
CA VAL A 43 2.65 -3.55 -0.47
C VAL A 43 1.18 -3.83 -0.14
N ALA A 44 0.25 -3.04 -0.70
CA ALA A 44 -1.18 -3.27 -0.52
C ALA A 44 -1.61 -4.61 -1.12
N ARG A 45 -1.17 -4.91 -2.34
CA ARG A 45 -1.45 -6.18 -3.03
C ARG A 45 -0.92 -7.38 -2.26
N ILE A 46 0.34 -7.35 -1.83
CA ILE A 46 0.98 -8.41 -1.03
C ILE A 46 0.18 -8.65 0.25
N ARG A 47 -0.26 -7.58 0.93
CA ARG A 47 -1.07 -7.69 2.13
C ARG A 47 -2.41 -8.36 1.86
N SER A 48 -3.12 -7.96 0.81
CA SER A 48 -4.40 -8.56 0.42
C SER A 48 -4.25 -10.03 0.04
N GLN A 49 -3.22 -10.38 -0.73
CA GLN A 49 -2.90 -11.77 -1.10
C GLN A 49 -2.63 -12.63 0.12
N ALA A 50 -1.88 -12.13 1.10
CA ALA A 50 -1.65 -12.85 2.35
C ALA A 50 -2.95 -13.08 3.14
N ILE A 51 -3.86 -12.11 3.17
CA ILE A 51 -5.17 -12.27 3.83
C ILE A 51 -6.04 -13.28 3.08
N GLN A 52 -6.05 -13.25 1.75
CA GLN A 52 -6.76 -14.25 0.93
C GLN A 52 -6.23 -15.66 1.19
N GLN A 53 -4.91 -15.83 1.28
CA GLN A 53 -4.33 -17.13 1.62
C GLN A 53 -4.81 -17.61 3.00
N LEU A 54 -4.78 -16.75 4.03
CA LEU A 54 -5.28 -17.12 5.35
C LEU A 54 -6.77 -17.52 5.34
N ARG A 55 -7.57 -16.95 4.43
CA ARG A 55 -8.97 -17.34 4.23
C ARG A 55 -9.10 -18.69 3.56
N THR A 56 -8.30 -18.95 2.52
CA THR A 56 -8.19 -20.26 1.87
C THR A 56 -7.75 -21.35 2.84
N ASP A 57 -6.86 -21.02 3.77
CA ASP A 57 -6.41 -21.90 4.86
C ASP A 57 -7.49 -22.14 5.95
N GLY A 58 -8.70 -21.58 5.77
CA GLY A 58 -9.86 -21.84 6.62
C GLY A 58 -10.02 -20.91 7.81
N LEU A 59 -9.16 -19.89 8.01
CA LEU A 59 -9.29 -19.00 9.16
C LEU A 59 -10.48 -18.05 8.99
N SER A 60 -11.25 -17.84 10.06
CA SER A 60 -12.32 -16.84 10.08
C SER A 60 -11.78 -15.40 10.02
N TYR A 61 -12.57 -14.44 9.54
CA TYR A 61 -12.19 -13.02 9.56
C TYR A 61 -11.85 -12.50 10.96
N ARG A 62 -12.55 -13.01 11.99
CA ARG A 62 -12.29 -12.64 13.38
C ARG A 62 -10.93 -13.14 13.83
N THR A 63 -10.63 -14.42 13.59
CA THR A 63 -9.34 -15.03 13.91
C THR A 63 -8.18 -14.33 13.19
N ILE A 64 -8.35 -13.98 11.91
CA ILE A 64 -7.33 -13.23 11.16
C ILE A 64 -7.15 -11.83 11.76
N GLY A 65 -8.25 -11.15 12.11
CA GLY A 65 -8.23 -9.84 12.73
C GLY A 65 -7.46 -9.83 14.05
N ASP A 66 -7.77 -10.80 14.92
CA ASP A 66 -7.10 -10.98 16.21
C ASP A 66 -5.59 -11.23 16.03
N LYS A 67 -5.20 -12.08 15.05
CA LYS A 67 -3.79 -12.36 14.75
C LYS A 67 -3.04 -11.15 14.19
N LEU A 68 -3.70 -10.34 13.35
CA LEU A 68 -3.08 -9.20 12.67
C LEU A 68 -3.21 -7.88 13.47
N GLY A 69 -3.93 -7.89 14.58
CA GLY A 69 -4.21 -6.69 15.37
C GLY A 69 -5.09 -5.67 14.64
N ILE A 70 -6.02 -6.13 13.79
CA ILE A 70 -6.95 -5.27 13.05
C ILE A 70 -8.38 -5.79 13.18
N HIS A 71 -9.37 -4.89 13.08
CA HIS A 71 -10.78 -5.29 13.18
C HIS A 71 -11.21 -6.23 12.04
N PHE A 72 -12.09 -7.19 12.30
CA PHE A 72 -12.55 -8.19 11.31
C PHE A 72 -13.14 -7.56 10.04
N THR A 73 -13.86 -6.44 10.18
CA THR A 73 -14.38 -5.67 9.02
C THR A 73 -13.26 -5.20 8.11
N ARG A 74 -12.11 -4.78 8.69
CA ARG A 74 -10.95 -4.35 7.92
C ARG A 74 -10.32 -5.52 7.18
N VAL A 75 -10.30 -6.71 7.78
CA VAL A 75 -9.85 -7.94 7.09
C VAL A 75 -10.73 -8.22 5.88
N LYS A 76 -12.06 -8.17 6.03
CA LYS A 76 -13.01 -8.36 4.92
C LYS A 76 -12.76 -7.37 3.78
N GLN A 77 -12.63 -6.07 4.09
CA GLN A 77 -12.33 -5.04 3.08
C GLN A 77 -11.01 -5.28 2.34
N LEU A 78 -9.97 -5.74 3.05
CA LEU A 78 -8.67 -6.03 2.46
C LEU A 78 -8.70 -7.28 1.59
N GLU A 79 -9.57 -8.24 1.91
CA GLU A 79 -9.76 -9.47 1.15
C GLU A 79 -10.58 -9.24 -0.13
N THR A 80 -11.71 -8.53 -0.04
CA THR A 80 -12.62 -8.25 -1.17
C THR A 80 -12.14 -7.11 -2.06
N GLY A 81 -11.14 -6.33 -1.60
CA GLY A 81 -10.72 -5.11 -2.28
C GLY A 81 -11.72 -3.95 -2.15
N GLU A 82 -12.80 -4.10 -1.37
CA GLU A 82 -13.79 -3.06 -1.15
C GLU A 82 -13.24 -1.98 -0.20
N THR A 83 -12.74 -0.89 -0.77
CA THR A 83 -12.46 0.33 0.00
C THR A 83 -13.74 1.13 0.17
N THR A 84 -14.33 1.17 1.37
CA THR A 84 -15.38 2.14 1.70
C THR A 84 -14.73 3.52 1.84
N GLY A 85 -14.48 4.20 0.72
CA GLY A 85 -13.85 5.51 0.70
C GLY A 85 -13.36 5.94 -0.68
N ARG A 86 -14.21 6.70 -1.38
CA ARG A 86 -13.83 7.67 -2.42
C ARG A 86 -13.19 7.17 -3.73
N ARG A 87 -13.75 6.13 -4.39
CA ARG A 87 -13.60 5.90 -5.85
C ARG A 87 -14.83 5.25 -6.51
N LYS A 88 -16.03 5.75 -6.23
CA LYS A 88 -17.24 5.50 -7.05
C LYS A 88 -17.85 6.80 -7.58
N LYS A 89 -17.03 7.69 -8.16
CA LYS A 89 -17.55 8.84 -8.91
C LYS A 89 -16.62 9.23 -10.06
N SER A 90 -16.55 8.36 -11.05
CA SER A 90 -16.07 8.67 -12.40
C SER A 90 -16.44 7.49 -13.31
N ALA A 91 -17.74 7.28 -13.46
CA ALA A 91 -18.32 6.41 -14.49
C ALA A 91 -19.66 7.01 -14.96
N THR A 92 -19.70 8.34 -15.16
CA THR A 92 -20.74 9.01 -15.95
C THR A 92 -20.24 10.40 -16.35
N ALA A 93 -19.63 10.51 -17.52
CA ALA A 93 -19.40 11.73 -18.28
C ALA A 93 -18.98 11.25 -19.67
N GLU A 94 -19.56 11.62 -20.80
CA GLU A 94 -20.77 12.35 -21.15
C GLU A 94 -20.87 12.02 -22.66
N GLU A 95 -22.00 11.55 -23.17
CA GLU A 95 -22.18 11.43 -24.62
C GLU A 95 -22.13 12.85 -25.22
N PRO A 96 -21.30 13.13 -26.25
CA PRO A 96 -21.43 14.39 -26.95
C PRO A 96 -22.65 14.30 -27.85
N ALA A 97 -23.70 15.04 -27.47
CA ALA A 97 -24.81 15.39 -28.34
C ALA A 97 -24.31 16.31 -29.47
N GLU A 98 -24.74 15.98 -30.68
CA GLU A 98 -24.53 16.73 -31.92
C GLU A 98 -25.11 18.15 -31.83
N SER A 99 -24.42 19.11 -32.46
CA SER A 99 -25.00 20.33 -33.05
C SER A 99 -24.08 20.83 -34.15
#